data_AF-A0A6F9DRZ6-F1
#
_entry.id   AF-A0A6F9DRZ6-F1
#
_cell.length_a   1.000
_cell.length_b   1.000
_cell.length_c   1.000
_cell.angle_alpha   90.00
_cell.angle_beta   90.00
_cell.angle_gamma   90.00
#
_symmetry.space_group_name_H-M   'P 1'
#
loop_
_entity.id
_entity.type
_entity.pdbx_description
1 polymer ?
#
loop_
_entity_poly.entity_id
_entity_poly.type
_entity_poly.pdbx_seq_one_letter_code
_entity_poly.pdbx_strand_id
1 'polypeptide(L)'
;MSKQQSKWVEMLKAARKTALVQDGKRKIHFTLADGTELCEEYDVKTNDLLVRKWRRKSTLGASKPWEVEIGEPDVTAHMAALTLGSQHLMESNTNPICVRLDTRRAFQWRIRNLPYPLKTYEITVDSDEKNIVVRTTNKKYFKKINIPDMERRELKLDSEDMNIAHANNTLIIQYQKPKCILDDQVLLLAEFKKLKTGKDGDMECNQS
;
A
#
# COMPACT_ATOMS: atom_id res chain seq x y z
N MET A 1 -15.33 -13.85 -22.64
CA MET A 1 -15.49 -12.60 -21.88
C MET A 1 -14.30 -11.72 -22.19
N SER A 2 -14.50 -10.53 -22.76
CA SER A 2 -13.37 -9.63 -23.05
C SER A 2 -12.63 -9.31 -21.75
N LYS A 3 -11.29 -9.36 -21.79
CA LYS A 3 -10.45 -8.91 -20.67
C LYS A 3 -10.56 -7.38 -20.61
N GLN A 4 -11.63 -6.88 -20.00
CA GLN A 4 -11.75 -5.44 -19.75
C GLN A 4 -10.66 -5.05 -18.75
N GLN A 5 -9.70 -4.29 -19.25
CA GLN A 5 -8.66 -3.66 -18.44
C GLN A 5 -9.32 -2.76 -17.38
N SER A 6 -8.80 -2.71 -16.15
CA SER A 6 -9.38 -1.79 -15.16
C SER A 6 -9.08 -0.34 -15.49
N LYS A 7 -9.98 0.54 -15.03
CA LYS A 7 -9.74 1.98 -14.89
C LYS A 7 -8.39 2.28 -14.22
N TRP A 8 -7.99 1.46 -13.24
CA TRP A 8 -6.68 1.56 -12.59
C TRP A 8 -5.51 1.39 -13.56
N VAL A 9 -5.50 0.30 -14.35
CA VAL A 9 -4.43 0.06 -15.31
C VAL A 9 -4.44 1.12 -16.42
N GLU A 10 -5.62 1.55 -16.87
CA GLU A 10 -5.75 2.65 -17.84
C GLU A 10 -5.16 3.95 -17.31
N MET A 11 -5.50 4.33 -16.08
CA MET A 11 -4.98 5.53 -15.42
C MET A 11 -3.45 5.51 -15.32
N LEU A 12 -2.87 4.41 -14.84
CA LEU A 12 -1.41 4.30 -14.74
C LEU A 12 -0.72 4.23 -16.10
N LYS A 13 -1.36 3.67 -17.13
CA LYS A 13 -0.83 3.71 -18.50
C LYS A 13 -0.84 5.12 -19.08
N ALA A 14 -1.89 5.90 -18.82
CA ALA A 14 -2.04 7.27 -19.31
C ALA A 14 -1.19 8.29 -18.54
N ALA A 15 -0.87 8.02 -17.28
CA ALA A 15 -0.08 8.91 -16.43
C ALA A 15 1.32 9.19 -17.02
N ARG A 16 1.85 10.40 -16.75
CA ARG A 16 3.27 10.66 -16.97
C ARG A 16 4.07 9.81 -15.98
N LYS A 17 5.08 9.10 -16.48
CA LYS A 17 5.87 8.14 -15.71
C LYS A 17 7.36 8.40 -15.87
N THR A 18 8.10 8.34 -14.78
CA THR A 18 9.57 8.20 -14.79
C THR A 18 9.97 6.97 -13.98
N ALA A 19 11.09 6.35 -14.34
CA ALA A 19 11.58 5.15 -13.67
C ALA A 19 13.07 5.23 -13.38
N LEU A 20 13.45 4.77 -12.19
CA LEU A 20 14.82 4.67 -11.71
C LEU A 20 15.02 3.27 -11.15
N VAL A 21 16.19 2.67 -11.40
CA VAL A 21 16.58 1.43 -10.71
C VAL A 21 17.72 1.75 -9.74
N GLN A 22 17.49 1.49 -8.46
CA GLN A 22 18.44 1.79 -7.38
C GLN A 22 18.30 0.73 -6.28
N ASP A 23 19.41 0.25 -5.73
CA ASP A 23 19.46 -0.74 -4.63
C ASP A 23 18.63 -2.00 -4.89
N GLY A 24 18.63 -2.49 -6.13
CA GLY A 24 17.84 -3.67 -6.52
C GLY A 24 16.33 -3.43 -6.58
N LYS A 25 15.88 -2.18 -6.49
CA LYS A 25 14.47 -1.76 -6.59
C LYS A 25 14.24 -0.93 -7.83
N ARG A 26 13.12 -1.19 -8.52
CA ARG A 26 12.59 -0.32 -9.58
C ARG A 26 11.60 0.65 -8.94
N LYS A 27 11.96 1.92 -8.91
CA LYS A 27 11.13 3.02 -8.43
C LYS A 27 10.45 3.67 -9.62
N ILE A 28 9.12 3.77 -9.59
CA ILE A 28 8.32 4.41 -10.64
C ILE A 28 7.56 5.55 -10.01
N HIS A 29 7.78 6.75 -10.53
CA HIS A 29 7.04 7.95 -10.15
C HIS A 29 6.00 8.26 -11.24
N PHE A 30 4.75 8.40 -10.81
CA PHE A 30 3.62 8.75 -11.65
C PHE A 30 3.12 10.15 -11.29
N THR A 31 2.90 10.97 -12.31
CA THR A 31 2.12 12.21 -12.18
C THR A 31 0.81 12.02 -12.94
N LEU A 32 -0.30 12.00 -12.20
CA LEU A 32 -1.64 11.84 -12.75
C LEU A 32 -2.16 13.15 -13.35
N ALA A 33 -3.26 13.08 -14.12
CA ALA A 33 -3.83 14.22 -14.83
C ALA A 33 -4.33 15.34 -13.89
N ASP A 34 -4.78 14.98 -12.70
CA ASP A 34 -5.19 15.92 -11.63
C ASP A 34 -3.99 16.50 -10.85
N GLY A 35 -2.76 16.11 -11.21
CA GLY A 35 -1.53 16.48 -10.52
C GLY A 35 -1.29 15.70 -9.22
N THR A 36 -2.08 14.67 -8.92
CA THR A 36 -1.77 13.70 -7.86
C THR A 36 -0.50 12.94 -8.23
N GLU A 37 0.40 12.77 -7.27
CA GLU A 37 1.62 11.97 -7.42
C GLU A 37 1.43 10.59 -6.79
N LEU A 38 1.98 9.57 -7.43
CA LEU A 38 2.04 8.19 -6.94
C LEU A 38 3.47 7.68 -7.13
N CYS A 39 4.03 7.07 -6.10
CA CYS A 39 5.31 6.39 -6.18
C CYS A 39 5.13 4.91 -5.84
N GLU A 40 5.66 4.05 -6.71
CA GLU A 40 5.69 2.61 -6.49
C GLU A 40 7.14 2.09 -6.53
N GLU A 41 7.48 1.20 -5.60
CA GLU A 41 8.77 0.51 -5.58
C GLU A 41 8.55 -0.99 -5.74
N TYR A 42 9.23 -1.57 -6.72
CA TYR A 42 9.17 -3.00 -7.03
C TYR A 42 10.53 -3.65 -6.80
N ASP A 43 10.55 -4.86 -6.25
CA ASP A 43 11.76 -5.68 -6.25
C ASP A 43 12.12 -6.08 -7.70
N VAL A 44 13.36 -5.86 -8.13
CA VAL A 44 13.77 -6.15 -9.52
C VAL A 44 13.82 -7.64 -9.82
N LYS A 45 14.04 -8.50 -8.81
CA LYS A 45 14.14 -9.95 -8.98
C LYS A 45 12.75 -10.59 -8.97
N THR A 46 11.91 -10.26 -7.99
CA THR A 46 10.60 -10.91 -7.81
C THR A 46 9.47 -10.19 -8.53
N ASN A 47 9.63 -8.90 -8.82
CA ASN A 47 8.57 -7.97 -9.26
C ASN A 47 7.46 -7.76 -8.23
N ASP A 48 7.69 -8.10 -6.96
CA ASP A 48 6.74 -7.80 -5.90
C ASP A 48 6.71 -6.29 -5.63
N LEU A 49 5.51 -5.75 -5.45
CA LEU A 49 5.30 -4.37 -5.03
C LEU A 49 5.64 -4.23 -3.55
N LEU A 50 6.73 -3.52 -3.26
CA LEU A 50 7.25 -3.32 -1.91
C LEU A 50 6.63 -2.09 -1.25
N VAL A 51 6.51 -1.00 -2.01
CA VAL A 51 6.01 0.28 -1.51
C VAL A 51 5.04 0.87 -2.52
N ARG A 52 3.92 1.40 -2.03
CA ARG A 52 3.04 2.30 -2.77
C ARG A 52 2.69 3.47 -1.88
N LYS A 53 2.97 4.69 -2.35
CA LYS A 53 2.64 5.92 -1.61
C LYS A 53 2.08 7.00 -2.53
N TRP A 54 1.22 7.83 -1.97
CA TRP A 54 0.48 8.86 -2.65
C TRP A 54 0.85 10.23 -2.14
N ARG A 55 0.85 11.24 -3.00
CA ARG A 55 0.90 12.64 -2.61
C ARG A 55 -0.20 13.40 -3.33
N ARG A 56 -1.14 13.94 -2.57
CA ARG A 56 -2.30 14.66 -3.10
C ARG A 56 -2.12 16.16 -2.92
N LYS A 57 -2.69 16.94 -3.82
CA LYS A 57 -2.82 18.40 -3.62
C LYS A 57 -3.99 18.68 -2.69
N SER A 58 -3.86 19.72 -1.88
CA SER A 58 -4.94 20.28 -1.07
C SER A 58 -5.90 21.07 -1.95
N THR A 59 -7.07 21.42 -1.41
CA THR A 59 -8.06 22.27 -2.10
C THR A 59 -7.48 23.63 -2.52
N LEU A 60 -6.46 24.12 -1.81
CA LEU A 60 -5.75 25.37 -2.11
C LEU A 60 -4.48 25.16 -2.95
N GLY A 61 -4.26 23.95 -3.49
CA GLY A 61 -3.15 23.63 -4.39
C GLY A 61 -1.83 23.25 -3.71
N ALA A 62 -1.71 23.39 -2.38
CA ALA A 62 -0.52 22.98 -1.63
C ALA A 62 -0.38 21.45 -1.58
N SER A 63 0.83 20.91 -1.74
CA SER A 63 1.04 19.47 -1.69
C SER A 63 0.99 18.93 -0.26
N LYS A 64 0.19 17.88 -0.02
CA LYS A 64 0.16 17.17 1.26
C LYS A 64 1.42 16.29 1.44
N PRO A 65 1.69 15.81 2.67
CA PRO A 65 2.71 14.78 2.91
C PRO A 65 2.41 13.49 2.13
N TRP A 66 3.43 12.64 1.97
CA TRP A 66 3.27 11.32 1.37
C TRP A 66 2.47 10.40 2.30
N GLU A 67 1.43 9.76 1.77
CA GLU A 67 0.60 8.77 2.45
C GLU A 67 0.95 7.38 1.94
N VAL A 68 1.39 6.48 2.81
CA VAL A 68 1.80 5.12 2.46
C VAL A 68 0.57 4.20 2.40
N GLU A 69 0.30 3.61 1.24
CA GLU A 69 -0.75 2.59 1.03
C GLU A 69 -0.21 1.17 1.26
N ILE A 70 1.01 0.90 0.79
CA ILE A 70 1.71 -0.40 0.89
C ILE A 70 3.15 -0.13 1.31
N GLY A 71 3.70 -1.00 2.16
CA GLY A 71 5.05 -0.86 2.70
C GLY A 71 5.05 -0.25 4.09
N GLU A 72 6.21 -0.30 4.75
CA GLU A 72 6.39 0.36 6.02
C GLU A 72 6.55 1.88 5.82
N PRO A 73 5.92 2.71 6.68
CA PRO A 73 6.21 4.13 6.67
C PRO A 73 7.69 4.33 6.99
N ASP A 74 8.35 5.20 6.21
CA ASP A 74 9.73 5.60 6.47
C ASP A 74 9.79 6.28 7.83
N VAL A 75 10.30 5.54 8.82
CA VAL A 75 10.41 5.98 10.22
C VAL A 75 11.26 7.23 10.30
N THR A 76 12.25 7.39 9.42
CA THR A 76 13.14 8.55 9.37
C THR A 76 12.44 9.78 8.80
N ALA A 77 11.65 9.63 7.73
CA ALA A 77 10.85 10.73 7.18
C ALA A 77 9.71 11.13 8.13
N HIS A 78 9.07 10.16 8.80
CA HIS A 78 8.05 10.42 9.80
C HIS A 78 8.63 11.12 11.03
N MET A 79 9.79 10.68 11.53
CA MET A 79 10.51 11.38 12.60
C MET A 79 10.94 12.78 12.17
N ALA A 80 11.51 12.96 10.98
CA ALA A 80 11.91 14.28 10.47
C ALA A 80 10.73 15.27 10.35
N ALA A 81 9.55 14.78 9.94
CA ALA A 81 8.33 15.58 9.90
C ALA A 81 7.84 15.96 11.30
N LEU A 82 8.03 15.10 12.31
CA LEU A 82 7.72 15.39 13.72
C LEU A 82 8.73 16.38 14.33
N THR A 83 10.00 16.33 13.94
CA THR A 83 11.05 17.23 14.43
C THR A 83 10.81 18.70 14.07
N LEU A 84 10.06 18.97 12.99
CA LEU A 84 9.71 20.32 12.54
C LEU A 84 8.53 20.95 13.29
N GLY A 85 7.85 20.25 14.22
CA GLY A 85 6.69 20.83 14.91
C GLY A 85 6.28 20.26 16.27
N SER A 86 6.80 19.12 16.74
CA SER A 86 6.42 18.59 18.06
C SER A 86 7.45 17.59 18.59
N GLN A 87 8.48 18.09 19.30
CA GLN A 87 9.46 17.25 19.99
C GLN A 87 8.96 16.65 21.32
N HIS A 88 7.66 16.75 21.65
CA HIS A 88 7.16 16.39 22.99
C HIS A 88 6.07 15.32 23.02
N LEU A 89 5.58 14.86 21.86
CA LEU A 89 4.53 13.84 21.80
C LEU A 89 4.93 12.77 20.77
N MET A 90 5.28 11.59 21.27
CA MET A 90 5.54 10.40 20.47
C MET A 90 4.46 9.37 20.76
N GLU A 91 3.96 8.70 19.73
CA GLU A 91 3.06 7.57 19.92
C GLU A 91 3.76 6.48 20.73
N SER A 92 3.04 5.89 21.70
CA SER A 92 3.59 4.77 22.47
C SER A 92 4.00 3.65 21.53
N ASN A 93 5.19 3.09 21.73
CA ASN A 93 5.66 1.92 21.01
C ASN A 93 4.81 0.66 21.27
N THR A 94 3.89 0.72 22.25
CA THR A 94 2.91 -0.32 22.56
C THR A 94 1.58 -0.16 21.81
N ASN A 95 1.36 0.96 21.11
CA ASN A 95 0.15 1.16 20.33
C ASN A 95 0.10 0.18 19.14
N PRO A 96 -1.07 -0.38 18.79
CA PRO A 96 -1.17 -1.26 17.63
C PRO A 96 -0.82 -0.55 16.32
N ILE A 97 0.12 -1.13 15.57
CA ILE A 97 0.55 -0.59 14.26
C ILE A 97 0.11 -1.55 13.17
N CYS A 98 -0.73 -1.09 12.25
CA CYS A 98 -1.21 -1.86 11.11
C CYS A 98 -0.44 -1.44 9.84
N VAL A 99 0.25 -2.39 9.22
CA VAL A 99 1.00 -2.17 7.97
C VAL A 99 0.54 -3.17 6.92
N ARG A 100 0.37 -2.71 5.67
CA ARG A 100 0.10 -3.57 4.52
C ARG A 100 1.40 -3.98 3.84
N LEU A 101 1.67 -5.29 3.80
CA LEU A 101 2.85 -5.91 3.22
C LEU A 101 2.41 -7.09 2.35
N ASP A 102 2.00 -6.79 1.13
CA ASP A 102 1.44 -7.78 0.20
C ASP A 102 2.45 -8.88 -0.15
N THR A 103 1.92 -10.05 -0.48
CA THR A 103 2.67 -11.12 -1.15
C THR A 103 2.26 -11.18 -2.61
N ARG A 104 2.94 -12.02 -3.39
CA ARG A 104 2.58 -12.27 -4.79
C ARG A 104 1.12 -12.71 -4.97
N ARG A 105 0.57 -13.48 -4.01
CA ARG A 105 -0.75 -14.10 -4.13
C ARG A 105 -1.83 -13.49 -3.23
N ALA A 106 -1.45 -12.77 -2.18
CA ALA A 106 -2.40 -12.24 -1.22
C ALA A 106 -2.10 -10.78 -0.88
N PHE A 107 -3.15 -10.01 -0.64
CA PHE A 107 -3.05 -8.80 0.16
C PHE A 107 -2.77 -9.22 1.60
N GLN A 108 -1.89 -8.51 2.30
CA GLN A 108 -1.55 -8.91 3.66
C GLN A 108 -1.36 -7.70 4.56
N TRP A 109 -1.96 -7.78 5.75
CA TRP A 109 -1.77 -6.82 6.83
C TRP A 109 -1.09 -7.50 8.00
N ARG A 110 -0.16 -6.79 8.61
CA ARG A 110 0.48 -7.17 9.88
C ARG A 110 0.12 -6.11 10.89
N ILE A 111 -0.66 -6.50 11.90
CA ILE A 111 -1.01 -5.63 13.02
C ILE A 111 -0.15 -6.04 14.21
N ARG A 112 0.88 -5.25 14.48
CA ARG A 112 1.83 -5.46 15.58
C ARG A 112 1.24 -4.94 16.90
N ASN A 113 1.88 -5.30 18.01
CA ASN A 113 1.51 -4.91 19.37
C ASN A 113 0.10 -5.36 19.75
N LEU A 114 -0.27 -6.56 19.31
CA LEU A 114 -1.52 -7.22 19.63
C LEU A 114 -1.21 -8.44 20.52
N PRO A 115 -1.20 -8.28 21.86
CA PRO A 115 -0.65 -9.29 22.78
C PRO A 115 -1.62 -10.42 23.17
N TYR A 116 -2.91 -10.30 22.84
CA TYR A 116 -3.89 -11.30 23.20
C TYR A 116 -3.74 -12.55 22.33
N PRO A 117 -4.18 -13.74 22.77
CA PRO A 117 -4.16 -14.94 21.94
C PRO A 117 -5.17 -14.84 20.78
N LEU A 118 -4.98 -15.64 19.73
CA LEU A 118 -5.83 -15.64 18.52
C LEU A 118 -7.34 -15.68 18.83
N LYS A 119 -7.76 -16.50 19.80
CA LYS A 119 -9.17 -16.66 20.23
C LYS A 119 -9.85 -15.36 20.73
N THR A 120 -9.07 -14.34 21.08
CA THR A 120 -9.59 -13.06 21.54
C THR A 120 -9.98 -12.15 20.38
N TYR A 121 -9.45 -12.43 19.18
CA TYR A 121 -9.74 -11.66 17.98
C TYR A 121 -10.89 -12.27 17.20
N GLU A 122 -11.73 -11.38 16.70
CA GLU A 122 -12.78 -11.70 15.75
C GLU A 122 -12.52 -10.88 14.50
N ILE A 123 -12.29 -11.57 13.39
CA ILE A 123 -11.97 -10.97 12.10
C ILE A 123 -13.05 -11.40 11.12
N THR A 124 -13.79 -10.43 10.58
CA THR A 124 -14.92 -10.68 9.68
C THR A 124 -14.87 -9.73 8.50
N VAL A 125 -15.58 -10.04 7.42
CA VAL A 125 -15.98 -9.05 6.42
C VAL A 125 -17.17 -8.26 6.96
N ASP A 126 -17.26 -6.96 6.68
CA ASP A 126 -18.40 -6.15 7.08
C ASP A 126 -19.67 -6.41 6.26
N SER A 127 -20.79 -5.85 6.71
CA SER A 127 -22.11 -6.06 6.11
C SER A 127 -22.23 -5.55 4.68
N ASP A 128 -21.44 -4.53 4.31
CA ASP A 128 -21.37 -3.97 2.97
C ASP A 128 -20.31 -4.64 2.09
N GLU A 129 -19.62 -5.67 2.61
CA GLU A 129 -18.67 -6.53 1.90
C GLU A 129 -17.50 -5.73 1.29
N LYS A 130 -17.04 -4.68 2.00
CA LYS A 130 -16.01 -3.75 1.53
C LYS A 130 -14.79 -3.68 2.43
N ASN A 131 -14.94 -4.00 3.71
CA ASN A 131 -13.86 -3.91 4.68
C ASN A 131 -13.72 -5.20 5.47
N ILE A 132 -12.47 -5.48 5.86
CA ILE A 132 -12.15 -6.42 6.91
C ILE A 132 -12.29 -5.69 8.24
N VAL A 133 -13.05 -6.26 9.15
CA VAL A 133 -13.26 -5.76 10.52
C VAL A 133 -12.46 -6.64 11.47
N VAL A 134 -11.53 -6.03 12.19
CA VAL A 134 -10.78 -6.65 13.27
C VAL A 134 -11.31 -6.10 14.58
N ARG A 135 -11.83 -6.97 15.44
CA ARG A 135 -12.26 -6.59 16.79
C ARG A 135 -11.77 -7.59 17.82
N THR A 136 -11.86 -7.20 19.08
CA THR A 136 -11.51 -8.06 20.23
C THR A 136 -12.73 -8.27 21.10
N THR A 137 -12.87 -9.46 21.69
CA THR A 137 -14.00 -9.79 22.56
C THR A 137 -14.04 -8.94 23.83
N ASN A 138 -12.88 -8.51 24.32
CA ASN A 138 -12.74 -7.57 25.45
C ASN A 138 -12.91 -6.09 25.06
N LYS A 139 -13.23 -5.80 23.78
CA LYS A 139 -13.46 -4.45 23.24
C LYS A 139 -12.26 -3.49 23.36
N LYS A 140 -11.04 -4.00 23.50
CA LYS A 140 -9.82 -3.18 23.62
C LYS A 140 -9.25 -2.73 22.27
N TYR A 141 -9.64 -3.39 21.19
CA TYR A 141 -9.18 -3.10 19.84
C TYR A 141 -10.32 -3.25 18.84
N PHE A 142 -10.40 -2.28 17.94
CA PHE A 142 -11.29 -2.25 16.78
C PHE A 142 -10.55 -1.58 15.61
N LYS A 143 -10.58 -2.18 14.43
CA LYS A 143 -10.01 -1.62 13.21
C LYS A 143 -10.84 -2.07 12.01
N LYS A 144 -11.18 -1.14 11.13
CA LYS A 144 -11.62 -1.44 9.77
C LYS A 144 -10.44 -1.29 8.82
N ILE A 145 -10.29 -2.26 7.93
CA ILE A 145 -9.24 -2.33 6.93
C ILE A 145 -9.94 -2.43 5.57
N ASN A 146 -9.75 -1.42 4.73
CA ASN A 146 -10.17 -1.48 3.35
C ASN A 146 -9.12 -2.17 2.48
N ILE A 147 -9.54 -2.68 1.33
CA ILE A 147 -8.64 -3.19 0.29
C ILE A 147 -8.77 -2.27 -0.94
N PRO A 148 -7.93 -1.21 -1.05
CA PRO A 148 -8.03 -0.25 -2.15
C PRO A 148 -8.06 -0.87 -3.54
N ASP A 149 -7.34 -1.97 -3.75
CA ASP A 149 -7.31 -2.68 -5.03
C ASP A 149 -8.66 -3.32 -5.37
N MET A 150 -9.40 -3.82 -4.38
CA MET A 150 -10.77 -4.33 -4.55
C MET A 150 -11.74 -3.19 -4.82
N GLU A 151 -11.65 -2.09 -4.07
CA GLU A 151 -12.48 -0.89 -4.27
C GLU A 151 -12.30 -0.30 -5.68
N ARG A 152 -11.04 -0.16 -6.14
CA ARG A 152 -10.70 0.32 -7.49
C ARG A 152 -11.25 -0.58 -8.60
N ARG A 153 -11.44 -1.86 -8.31
CA ARG A 153 -12.01 -2.86 -9.21
C ARG A 153 -13.51 -3.09 -8.98
N GLU A 154 -14.12 -2.36 -8.03
CA GLU A 154 -15.53 -2.48 -7.64
C GLU A 154 -15.90 -3.92 -7.24
N LEU A 155 -14.97 -4.63 -6.59
CA LEU A 155 -15.14 -6.00 -6.12
C LEU A 155 -15.57 -6.02 -4.65
N LYS A 156 -16.40 -7.00 -4.33
CA LYS A 156 -16.80 -7.30 -2.96
C LYS A 156 -15.81 -8.27 -2.31
N LEU A 157 -15.71 -8.20 -0.99
CA LEU A 157 -14.92 -9.11 -0.19
C LEU A 157 -15.72 -10.36 0.17
N ASP A 158 -15.04 -11.50 0.17
CA ASP A 158 -15.57 -12.77 0.65
C ASP A 158 -14.74 -13.24 1.85
N SER A 159 -15.43 -13.76 2.87
CA SER A 159 -14.77 -14.29 4.06
C SER A 159 -14.01 -15.59 3.79
N GLU A 160 -14.38 -16.35 2.76
CA GLU A 160 -13.69 -17.59 2.37
C GLU A 160 -12.27 -17.35 1.81
N ASP A 161 -12.02 -16.16 1.26
CA ASP A 161 -10.71 -15.76 0.71
C ASP A 161 -9.71 -15.31 1.79
N MET A 162 -10.13 -15.28 3.06
CA MET A 162 -9.35 -14.74 4.16
C MET A 162 -8.64 -15.84 4.95
N ASN A 163 -7.37 -15.60 5.30
CA ASN A 163 -6.59 -16.44 6.18
C ASN A 163 -5.96 -15.59 7.29
N ILE A 164 -5.95 -16.11 8.52
CA ILE A 164 -5.52 -15.38 9.71
C ILE A 164 -4.53 -16.23 10.50
N ALA A 165 -3.44 -15.61 10.92
CA ALA A 165 -2.49 -16.18 11.86
C ALA A 165 -2.13 -15.16 12.93
N HIS A 166 -1.73 -15.63 14.12
CA HIS A 166 -1.23 -14.77 15.18
C HIS A 166 0.00 -15.40 15.82
N ALA A 167 1.09 -14.63 15.86
CA ALA A 167 2.35 -15.03 16.48
C ALA A 167 3.17 -13.78 16.83
N ASN A 168 4.00 -13.86 17.88
CA ASN A 168 4.92 -12.79 18.28
C ASN A 168 4.23 -11.41 18.40
N ASN A 169 3.09 -11.36 19.12
CA ASN A 169 2.26 -10.17 19.30
C ASN A 169 1.84 -9.49 17.98
N THR A 170 1.74 -10.26 16.89
CA THR A 170 1.40 -9.77 15.56
C THR A 170 0.27 -10.60 14.97
N LEU A 171 -0.85 -9.94 14.67
CA LEU A 171 -1.92 -10.51 13.88
C LEU A 171 -1.58 -10.35 12.39
N ILE A 172 -1.53 -11.46 11.67
CA ILE A 172 -1.33 -11.51 10.22
C ILE A 172 -2.68 -11.84 9.60
N ILE A 173 -3.15 -10.95 8.73
CA ILE A 173 -4.38 -11.12 7.97
C ILE A 173 -3.98 -11.17 6.51
N GLN A 174 -4.39 -12.22 5.81
CA GLN A 174 -4.18 -12.39 4.38
C GLN A 174 -5.53 -12.46 3.68
N TYR A 175 -5.65 -11.83 2.53
CA TYR A 175 -6.79 -11.92 1.64
C TYR A 175 -6.30 -12.34 0.24
N GLN A 176 -6.80 -13.45 -0.28
CA GLN A 176 -6.38 -13.99 -1.58
C GLN A 176 -6.69 -12.99 -2.70
N LYS A 177 -5.68 -12.62 -3.51
CA LYS A 177 -5.88 -11.72 -4.65
C LYS A 177 -6.76 -12.41 -5.69
N PRO A 178 -7.88 -11.79 -6.11
CA PRO A 178 -8.67 -12.30 -7.23
C PRO A 178 -7.87 -12.31 -8.52
N LYS A 179 -8.20 -13.24 -9.43
CA LYS A 179 -7.49 -13.41 -10.70
C LYS A 179 -7.42 -12.12 -11.53
N CYS A 180 -8.49 -11.34 -11.57
CA CYS A 180 -8.51 -10.10 -12.36
C CYS A 180 -7.50 -9.05 -11.86
N ILE A 181 -7.24 -8.99 -10.55
CA ILE A 181 -6.21 -8.10 -9.99
C ILE A 181 -4.81 -8.62 -10.30
N LEU A 182 -4.60 -9.94 -10.28
CA LEU A 182 -3.33 -10.54 -10.69
C LEU A 182 -3.06 -10.27 -12.19
N ASP A 183 -4.08 -10.40 -13.03
CA ASP A 183 -3.97 -10.11 -14.46
C ASP A 183 -3.62 -8.62 -14.71
N ASP A 184 -4.18 -7.69 -13.93
CA ASP A 184 -3.80 -6.26 -13.96
C ASP A 184 -2.35 -6.00 -13.58
N GLN A 185 -1.88 -6.67 -12.53
CA GLN A 185 -0.48 -6.56 -12.10
C GLN A 185 0.45 -7.03 -13.22
N VAL A 186 0.12 -8.13 -13.91
CA VAL A 186 0.88 -8.59 -15.09
C VAL A 186 0.91 -7.55 -16.20
N LEU A 187 -0.24 -6.92 -16.51
CA LEU A 187 -0.32 -5.88 -17.53
C LEU A 187 0.52 -4.65 -17.18
N LEU A 188 0.50 -4.21 -15.92
CA LEU A 188 1.30 -3.09 -15.44
C LEU A 188 2.79 -3.40 -15.45
N LEU A 189 3.20 -4.58 -15.00
CA LEU A 189 4.60 -4.99 -15.05
C LEU A 189 5.12 -5.04 -16.50
N ALA A 190 4.32 -5.52 -17.45
CA ALA A 190 4.67 -5.49 -18.87
C ALA A 190 4.82 -4.06 -19.40
N GLU A 191 3.99 -3.12 -18.94
CA GLU A 191 4.11 -1.70 -19.26
C GLU A 191 5.38 -1.09 -18.68
N PHE A 192 5.66 -1.34 -17.40
CA PHE A 192 6.81 -0.75 -16.71
C PHE A 192 8.14 -1.22 -17.25
N LYS A 193 8.21 -2.44 -17.81
CA LYS A 193 9.39 -2.96 -18.50
C LYS A 193 9.77 -2.15 -19.75
N LYS A 194 8.83 -1.41 -20.35
CA LYS A 194 9.09 -0.56 -21.53
C LYS A 194 9.71 0.79 -21.16
N LEU A 195 9.63 1.19 -19.89
CA LEU A 195 10.16 2.48 -19.45
C LEU A 195 11.69 2.45 -19.51
N LYS A 196 12.28 3.50 -20.10
CA LYS A 196 13.71 3.76 -19.96
C LYS A 196 14.00 4.05 -18.49
N THR A 197 14.95 3.32 -17.91
CA THR A 197 15.36 3.50 -16.52
C THR A 197 16.65 4.29 -16.50
N GLY A 198 16.68 5.41 -15.78
CA GLY A 198 17.94 6.05 -15.41
C GLY A 198 18.76 5.12 -14.52
N LYS A 199 20.10 5.18 -14.63
CA LYS A 199 21.01 4.59 -13.65
C LYS A 199 21.55 5.73 -12.76
N ASP A 200 22.02 5.39 -11.56
CA ASP A 200 22.64 6.36 -10.65
C ASP A 200 23.75 7.14 -11.37
N GLY A 201 23.64 8.47 -11.40
CA GLY A 201 24.59 9.39 -12.06
C GLY A 201 24.03 10.28 -13.19
N ASP A 202 22.85 9.98 -13.74
CA ASP A 202 22.28 10.73 -14.89
C ASP A 202 21.32 11.88 -14.52
N MET A 203 21.13 12.18 -13.23
CA MET A 203 20.29 13.30 -12.80
C MET A 203 21.15 14.53 -12.48
N GLU A 204 21.49 15.29 -13.52
CA GLU A 204 21.88 16.69 -13.37
C GLU A 204 20.70 17.46 -12.79
N CYS A 205 20.69 17.60 -11.46
CA CYS A 205 19.76 18.47 -10.77
C CYS A 205 20.23 19.91 -10.98
N ASN A 206 19.78 20.57 -12.05
CA ASN A 206 19.87 22.03 -12.13
C ASN A 206 18.89 22.61 -11.10
N GLN A 207 19.44 23.02 -9.96
CA GLN A 207 18.76 23.92 -9.04
C GLN A 207 18.71 25.30 -9.70
N SER A 208 17.50 25.74 -10.04
CA SER A 208 17.18 27.14 -10.33
C SER A 208 16.39 27.72 -9.17
#